data_AF-A0A3B8LTN1-F1
#
_entry.id   AF-A0A3B8LTN1-F1
#
_cell.length_a   1.000
_cell.length_b   1.000
_cell.length_c   1.000
_cell.angle_alpha   90.00
_cell.angle_beta   90.00
_cell.angle_gamma   90.00
#
_symmetry.space_group_name_H-M   'P 1'
#
loop_
_entity.id
_entity.type
_entity.pdbx_description
1 polymer ?
#
loop_
_entity_poly.entity_id
_entity_poly.type
_entity_poly.pdbx_seq_one_letter_code
_entity_poly.pdbx_strand_id
1 'polypeptide(L)'
;MSMVTVQEREWAVTRTTVSVATENLELTPHHHKARTDAGLASDVFSPLCEVTVPKRISRGRETMRTQTTFSAPVQRRGFTLLELLVVVAILAIIGGAALTTLDGLDFQAAKGVATNSIASVENTVRAFTMLEGRLPNNLESLMATTPAGATYEAAMLDSTGTQGGNEAKAACLGSKVAKKFTIAVLTDDQIGNLKSALVDGKSTVAPYIRAIDVVGNGNNGGDLTIKGADGQPASVGSIGDITIPMMAFDAPRPGSANRGRGFAIDLASVNTGLQLMVWAGQVPATPVPLYDNVKVGANPTAVLVGLGIGNYSDVVSTSGDSGTGQVGESRFAHAPFYGAVAKNEYPNY
;
A
#
# COMPACT_ATOMS: atom_id res chain seq x y z
N MET A 1 -47.80 -43.68 13.75
CA MET A 1 -47.45 -42.35 14.30
C MET A 1 -46.09 -41.99 13.72
N SER A 2 -46.04 -40.88 12.97
CA SER A 2 -44.89 -40.43 12.20
C SER A 2 -43.72 -40.01 13.09
N MET A 3 -42.50 -40.39 12.75
CA MET A 3 -41.34 -39.49 12.88
C MET A 3 -40.25 -39.91 11.89
N VAL A 4 -39.97 -38.98 10.96
CA VAL A 4 -38.87 -39.01 10.01
C VAL A 4 -37.62 -38.50 10.74
N THR A 5 -36.52 -39.24 10.64
CA THR A 5 -35.18 -38.69 10.86
C THR A 5 -34.33 -39.04 9.66
N VAL A 6 -34.02 -38.02 8.87
CA VAL A 6 -33.06 -38.02 7.78
C VAL A 6 -31.67 -38.02 8.41
N GLN A 7 -30.90 -39.09 8.19
CA GLN A 7 -29.50 -39.14 8.57
C GLN A 7 -28.65 -38.91 7.31
N GLU A 8 -27.83 -37.87 7.38
CA GLU A 8 -27.05 -37.29 6.30
C GLU A 8 -26.06 -38.29 5.68
N ARG A 9 -25.92 -38.18 4.36
CA ARG A 9 -24.94 -38.93 3.57
C ARG A 9 -23.54 -38.37 3.79
N GLU A 10 -22.65 -39.24 4.24
CA GLU A 10 -21.21 -39.12 4.06
C GLU A 10 -20.87 -38.83 2.60
N TRP A 11 -20.03 -37.82 2.35
CA TRP A 11 -19.29 -37.72 1.11
C TRP A 11 -17.80 -37.77 1.44
N ALA A 12 -17.22 -38.89 0.98
CA ALA A 12 -15.84 -39.26 1.10
C ALA A 12 -14.90 -38.27 0.39
N VAL A 13 -13.80 -37.98 1.06
CA VAL A 13 -12.63 -37.33 0.48
C VAL A 13 -11.90 -38.35 -0.39
N THR A 14 -12.10 -38.31 -1.70
CA THR A 14 -11.29 -39.07 -2.66
C THR A 14 -9.95 -38.37 -2.83
N ARG A 15 -8.89 -38.91 -2.21
CA ARG A 15 -7.49 -38.52 -2.49
C ARG A 15 -7.10 -39.06 -3.87
N THR A 16 -6.85 -38.16 -4.82
CA THR A 16 -6.15 -38.52 -6.07
C THR A 16 -4.66 -38.36 -5.84
N THR A 17 -3.96 -39.48 -5.74
CA THR A 17 -2.50 -39.57 -5.74
C THR A 17 -1.99 -39.20 -7.13
N VAL A 18 -1.12 -38.19 -7.22
CA VAL A 18 -0.38 -37.83 -8.43
C VAL A 18 0.96 -38.55 -8.40
N SER A 19 1.20 -39.45 -9.36
CA SER A 19 2.54 -40.00 -9.64
C SER A 19 3.11 -39.30 -10.87
N VAL A 20 4.17 -38.51 -10.68
CA VAL A 20 4.97 -37.96 -11.78
C VAL A 20 6.22 -38.82 -11.93
N ALA A 21 6.38 -39.40 -13.11
CA ALA A 21 7.58 -40.13 -13.50
C ALA A 21 8.74 -39.14 -13.69
N THR A 22 9.87 -39.44 -13.05
CA THR A 22 11.17 -38.81 -13.28
C THR A 22 11.76 -39.32 -14.59
N GLU A 23 12.03 -38.43 -15.53
CA GLU A 23 12.96 -38.71 -16.64
C GLU A 23 14.18 -37.78 -16.53
N ASN A 24 15.33 -38.43 -16.42
CA ASN A 24 16.66 -37.84 -16.40
C ASN A 24 17.04 -37.35 -17.80
N LEU A 25 17.57 -36.13 -17.90
CA LEU A 25 18.43 -35.73 -19.01
C LEU A 25 19.58 -34.87 -18.49
N GLU A 26 20.71 -35.52 -18.26
CA GLU A 26 22.03 -34.89 -18.31
C GLU A 26 22.38 -34.58 -19.78
N LEU A 27 22.99 -33.42 -20.04
CA LEU A 27 24.05 -33.25 -21.07
C LEU A 27 24.71 -31.87 -20.95
N THR A 28 25.90 -31.91 -20.34
CA THR A 28 27.17 -31.15 -20.47
C THR A 28 27.30 -29.80 -21.20
N PRO A 29 28.30 -28.96 -20.80
CA PRO A 29 28.46 -27.56 -21.21
C PRO A 29 29.41 -27.37 -22.40
N HIS A 30 29.15 -26.33 -23.22
CA HIS A 30 30.10 -25.85 -24.21
C HIS A 30 30.73 -24.50 -23.80
N HIS A 31 32.05 -24.55 -23.65
CA HIS A 31 32.96 -23.42 -23.63
C HIS A 31 32.80 -22.49 -24.85
N HIS A 32 32.80 -21.16 -24.64
CA HIS A 32 33.64 -20.32 -25.49
C HIS A 32 34.13 -19.02 -24.83
N LYS A 33 35.43 -18.82 -25.05
CA LYS A 33 36.36 -17.77 -24.65
C LYS A 33 35.90 -16.30 -24.78
N ALA A 34 36.47 -15.51 -23.87
CA ALA A 34 36.55 -14.06 -23.82
C ALA A 34 36.97 -13.36 -25.12
N ARG A 35 36.48 -12.13 -25.28
CA ARG A 35 37.17 -11.09 -26.05
C ARG A 35 36.92 -9.72 -25.40
N THR A 36 38.01 -9.03 -25.12
CA THR A 36 38.13 -7.64 -24.71
C THR A 36 37.78 -6.68 -25.85
N ASP A 37 37.73 -5.39 -25.50
CA ASP A 37 37.88 -4.16 -26.31
C ASP A 37 36.59 -3.33 -26.29
N ALA A 38 36.50 -2.28 -25.47
CA ALA A 38 37.07 -0.93 -25.65
C ALA A 38 36.33 -0.08 -26.71
N GLY A 39 35.54 0.88 -26.20
CA GLY A 39 35.47 2.23 -26.75
C GLY A 39 34.40 2.54 -27.80
N LEU A 40 33.89 3.77 -27.66
CA LEU A 40 33.17 4.60 -28.64
C LEU A 40 31.67 4.26 -28.80
N ALA A 41 30.78 4.99 -28.13
CA ALA A 41 30.34 6.36 -28.42
C ALA A 41 29.11 6.41 -29.34
N SER A 42 28.30 7.43 -29.07
CA SER A 42 27.28 8.05 -29.91
C SER A 42 25.97 7.30 -30.18
N ASP A 43 24.92 7.94 -29.65
CA ASP A 43 23.65 8.23 -30.32
C ASP A 43 22.66 7.08 -30.51
N VAL A 44 21.55 7.10 -29.75
CA VAL A 44 20.24 7.55 -30.24
C VAL A 44 19.37 7.86 -29.02
N PHE A 45 19.47 9.08 -28.50
CA PHE A 45 18.41 9.69 -27.71
C PHE A 45 17.50 10.40 -28.70
N SER A 46 16.22 10.01 -28.79
CA SER A 46 15.18 10.84 -29.41
C SER A 46 14.40 11.55 -28.30
N PRO A 47 14.62 12.86 -28.09
CA PRO A 47 13.74 13.65 -27.26
C PRO A 47 12.77 14.47 -28.13
N LEU A 48 11.53 14.48 -27.65
CA LEU A 48 10.65 15.64 -27.57
C LEU A 48 10.07 16.21 -28.86
N CYS A 49 8.76 15.94 -28.98
CA CYS A 49 7.78 16.76 -29.68
C CYS A 49 7.93 18.24 -29.27
N GLU A 50 8.59 19.01 -30.14
CA GLU A 50 8.75 20.45 -30.03
C GLU A 50 7.45 21.15 -30.46
N VAL A 51 6.76 21.76 -29.51
CA VAL A 51 5.65 22.68 -29.79
C VAL A 51 6.22 23.94 -30.42
N THR A 52 6.10 24.04 -31.74
CA THR A 52 6.51 25.22 -32.51
C THR A 52 5.55 26.39 -32.25
N VAL A 53 6.06 27.42 -31.58
CA VAL A 53 5.39 28.73 -31.46
C VAL A 53 5.60 29.50 -32.77
N PRO A 54 4.55 29.96 -33.47
CA PRO A 54 4.74 30.68 -34.72
C PRO A 54 5.43 32.05 -34.52
N LYS A 55 6.39 32.25 -35.41
CA LYS A 55 7.36 33.32 -35.53
C LYS A 55 6.71 34.69 -35.78
N ARG A 56 7.20 35.67 -35.03
CA ARG A 56 6.95 37.12 -35.13
C ARG A 56 7.02 37.59 -36.60
N ILE A 57 5.90 38.09 -37.13
CA ILE A 57 5.85 38.72 -38.46
C ILE A 57 6.38 40.16 -38.38
N SER A 58 7.19 40.45 -39.39
CA SER A 58 8.00 41.62 -39.67
C SER A 58 7.22 42.92 -39.88
N ARG A 59 7.87 44.01 -39.45
CA ARG A 59 7.52 45.41 -39.70
C ARG A 59 7.47 45.71 -41.21
N GLY A 60 6.27 45.92 -41.73
CA GLY A 60 6.02 46.64 -42.99
C GLY A 60 5.72 48.11 -42.68
N ARG A 61 6.61 48.99 -43.13
CA ARG A 61 6.47 50.44 -43.10
C ARG A 61 5.51 50.84 -44.22
N GLU A 62 4.24 51.00 -43.90
CA GLU A 62 3.27 51.59 -44.82
C GLU A 62 2.98 53.05 -44.45
N THR A 63 3.04 53.85 -45.50
CA THR A 63 2.88 55.29 -45.59
C THR A 63 1.53 55.76 -45.09
N MET A 64 1.56 56.72 -44.17
CA MET A 64 0.42 57.45 -43.64
C MET A 64 -0.31 58.20 -44.79
N ARG A 65 -1.42 57.64 -45.27
CA ARG A 65 -2.41 58.36 -46.09
C ARG A 65 -3.55 58.81 -45.19
N THR A 66 -3.67 60.13 -45.07
CA THR A 66 -4.80 60.84 -44.48
C THR A 66 -6.06 60.53 -45.30
N GLN A 67 -6.94 59.67 -44.78
CA GLN A 67 -8.35 59.60 -45.16
C GLN A 67 -9.19 59.80 -43.91
N THR A 68 -9.52 61.06 -43.65
CA THR A 68 -10.62 61.47 -42.79
C THR A 68 -11.94 61.05 -43.43
N THR A 69 -12.40 59.84 -43.09
CA THR A 69 -13.81 59.47 -43.24
C THR A 69 -14.43 59.55 -41.85
N PHE A 70 -15.38 60.47 -41.68
CA PHE A 70 -16.13 60.65 -40.44
C PHE A 70 -17.03 59.43 -40.22
N SER A 71 -16.55 58.47 -39.43
CA SER A 71 -17.38 57.40 -38.90
C SER A 71 -18.27 57.97 -37.80
N ALA A 72 -19.57 57.68 -37.87
CA ALA A 72 -20.55 58.15 -36.91
C ALA A 72 -20.15 57.77 -35.46
N PRO A 73 -20.38 58.64 -34.46
CA PRO A 73 -20.11 58.28 -33.07
C PRO A 73 -21.00 57.09 -32.70
N VAL A 74 -20.39 55.93 -32.46
CA VAL A 74 -21.05 54.84 -31.73
C VAL A 74 -21.41 55.44 -30.38
N GLN A 75 -22.71 55.72 -30.18
CA GLN A 75 -23.23 56.20 -28.92
C GLN A 75 -22.89 55.18 -27.85
N ARG A 76 -21.86 55.47 -27.05
CA ARG A 76 -21.56 54.71 -25.84
C ARG A 76 -22.71 55.00 -24.88
N ARG A 77 -23.75 54.16 -24.91
CA ARG A 77 -24.76 54.11 -23.87
C ARG A 77 -24.01 53.81 -22.56
N GLY A 78 -23.85 54.83 -21.73
CA GLY A 78 -23.23 54.69 -20.42
C GLY A 78 -24.01 53.66 -19.61
N PHE A 79 -23.30 52.70 -19.03
CA PHE A 79 -23.87 51.72 -18.11
C PHE A 79 -24.62 52.48 -17.01
N THR A 80 -25.92 52.24 -16.89
CA THR A 80 -26.69 52.89 -15.83
C THR A 80 -26.35 52.24 -14.49
N LEU A 81 -26.35 53.03 -13.41
CA LEU A 81 -26.09 52.51 -12.05
C LEU A 81 -27.10 51.40 -11.69
N LEU A 82 -28.34 51.53 -12.16
CA LEU A 82 -29.40 50.53 -11.97
C LEU A 82 -29.06 49.20 -12.63
N GLU A 83 -28.51 49.22 -13.84
CA GLU A 83 -28.12 48.01 -14.58
C GLU A 83 -27.01 47.25 -13.88
N LEU A 84 -26.02 47.96 -13.34
CA LEU A 84 -24.95 47.34 -12.55
C LEU A 84 -25.49 46.73 -11.24
N LEU A 85 -26.43 47.41 -10.58
CA LEU A 85 -27.02 46.92 -9.33
C LEU A 85 -27.82 45.62 -9.55
N VAL A 86 -28.62 45.55 -10.62
CA VAL A 86 -29.38 44.34 -10.98
C VAL A 86 -28.43 43.17 -11.30
N VAL A 87 -27.33 43.42 -12.02
CA VAL A 87 -26.36 42.36 -12.34
C VAL A 87 -25.71 41.80 -11.08
N VAL A 88 -25.26 42.65 -10.16
CA VAL A 88 -24.66 42.19 -8.90
C VAL A 88 -25.68 41.45 -8.04
N ALA A 89 -26.96 41.87 -8.03
CA ALA A 89 -28.02 41.17 -7.33
C ALA A 89 -28.25 39.75 -7.90
N ILE A 90 -28.31 39.60 -9.23
CA ILE A 90 -28.45 38.29 -9.87
C ILE A 90 -27.22 37.41 -9.61
N LEU A 91 -26.01 37.97 -9.71
CA LEU A 91 -24.77 37.25 -9.40
C LEU A 91 -24.71 36.81 -7.92
N ALA A 92 -25.22 37.62 -6.99
CA ALA A 92 -25.28 37.26 -5.58
C ALA A 92 -26.24 36.09 -5.32
N ILE A 93 -27.40 36.07 -5.97
CA ILE A 93 -28.38 34.97 -5.84
C ILE A 93 -27.80 33.67 -6.41
N ILE A 94 -27.23 33.72 -7.62
CA ILE A 94 -26.64 32.55 -8.28
C ILE A 94 -25.39 32.07 -7.52
N GLY A 95 -24.52 33.01 -7.10
CA GLY A 95 -23.32 32.72 -6.33
C GLY A 95 -23.63 32.09 -4.97
N GLY A 96 -24.65 32.60 -4.27
CA GLY A 96 -25.11 32.03 -3.01
C GLY A 96 -25.60 30.58 -3.15
N ALA A 97 -26.38 30.29 -4.20
CA ALA A 97 -26.85 28.93 -4.47
C ALA A 97 -25.70 27.98 -4.86
N ALA A 98 -24.77 28.43 -5.72
CA ALA A 98 -23.65 27.60 -6.18
C ALA A 98 -22.71 27.18 -5.04
N LEU A 99 -22.44 28.08 -4.07
CA LEU A 99 -21.57 27.77 -2.92
C LEU A 99 -22.12 26.63 -2.06
N THR A 100 -23.44 26.54 -1.87
CA THR A 100 -24.05 25.46 -1.08
C THR A 100 -23.92 24.08 -1.71
N THR A 101 -23.75 24.01 -3.04
CA THR A 101 -23.57 22.74 -3.76
C THR A 101 -22.13 22.26 -3.77
N LEU A 102 -21.15 23.17 -3.61
CA LEU A 102 -19.73 22.83 -3.62
C LEU A 102 -19.28 22.11 -2.34
N ASP A 103 -19.84 22.46 -1.18
CA ASP A 103 -19.45 21.93 0.14
C ASP A 103 -19.66 20.40 0.28
N GLY A 104 -20.57 19.81 -0.49
CA GLY A 104 -20.81 18.36 -0.50
C GLY A 104 -19.98 17.57 -1.52
N LEU A 105 -19.41 18.23 -2.52
CA LEU A 105 -18.72 17.54 -3.63
C LEU A 105 -17.37 16.99 -3.21
N ASP A 106 -16.65 17.69 -2.32
CA ASP A 106 -15.34 17.22 -1.84
C ASP A 106 -15.48 15.94 -1.01
N PHE A 107 -16.48 15.86 -0.13
CA PHE A 107 -16.74 14.64 0.65
C PHE A 107 -17.18 13.48 -0.26
N GLN A 108 -18.01 13.75 -1.27
CA GLN A 108 -18.43 12.73 -2.23
C GLN A 108 -17.27 12.25 -3.11
N ALA A 109 -16.41 13.16 -3.57
CA ALA A 109 -15.21 12.84 -4.33
C ALA A 109 -14.24 12.01 -3.49
N ALA A 110 -13.95 12.43 -2.25
CA ALA A 110 -13.11 11.68 -1.32
C ALA A 110 -13.66 10.29 -1.03
N LYS A 111 -14.97 10.15 -0.83
CA LYS A 111 -15.64 8.85 -0.68
C LYS A 111 -15.54 8.00 -1.95
N GLY A 112 -15.68 8.61 -3.13
CA GLY A 112 -15.54 7.94 -4.43
C GLY A 112 -14.13 7.41 -4.64
N VAL A 113 -13.11 8.21 -4.36
CA VAL A 113 -11.69 7.81 -4.40
C VAL A 113 -11.44 6.65 -3.43
N ALA A 114 -11.89 6.76 -2.16
CA ALA A 114 -11.71 5.70 -1.18
C ALA A 114 -12.40 4.39 -1.61
N THR A 115 -13.60 4.46 -2.18
CA THR A 115 -14.33 3.27 -2.67
C THR A 115 -13.59 2.62 -3.83
N ASN A 116 -13.07 3.41 -4.77
CA ASN A 116 -12.26 2.90 -5.89
C ASN A 116 -10.95 2.27 -5.40
N SER A 117 -10.28 2.88 -4.41
CA SER A 117 -9.07 2.32 -3.80
C SER A 117 -9.35 0.98 -3.11
N ILE A 118 -10.45 0.86 -2.37
CA ILE A 118 -10.84 -0.41 -1.73
C ILE A 118 -11.11 -1.49 -2.78
N ALA A 119 -11.88 -1.16 -3.82
CA ALA A 119 -12.18 -2.11 -4.90
C ALA A 119 -10.92 -2.56 -5.65
N SER A 120 -9.96 -1.64 -5.85
CA SER A 120 -8.66 -1.95 -6.44
C SER A 120 -7.85 -2.92 -5.56
N VAL A 121 -7.78 -2.65 -4.24
CA VAL A 121 -7.11 -3.54 -3.27
C VAL A 121 -7.75 -4.93 -3.26
N GLU A 122 -9.07 -5.01 -3.19
CA GLU A 122 -9.78 -6.29 -3.21
C GLU A 122 -9.50 -7.08 -4.49
N ASN A 123 -9.62 -6.44 -5.66
CA ASN A 123 -9.40 -7.11 -6.94
C ASN A 123 -7.94 -7.61 -7.08
N THR A 124 -6.97 -6.81 -6.64
CA THR A 124 -5.55 -7.19 -6.74
C THR A 124 -5.21 -8.32 -5.79
N VAL A 125 -5.66 -8.28 -4.53
CA VAL A 125 -5.44 -9.40 -3.59
C VAL A 125 -6.12 -10.66 -4.11
N ARG A 126 -7.34 -10.55 -4.65
CA ARG A 126 -8.05 -11.68 -5.25
C ARG A 126 -7.30 -12.25 -6.46
N ALA A 127 -6.85 -11.40 -7.39
CA ALA A 127 -6.06 -11.83 -8.54
C ALA A 127 -4.76 -12.51 -8.11
N PHE A 128 -4.04 -11.95 -7.13
CA PHE A 128 -2.85 -12.56 -6.54
C PHE A 128 -3.17 -13.95 -5.99
N THR A 129 -4.22 -14.09 -5.16
CA THR A 129 -4.60 -15.39 -4.59
C THR A 129 -5.01 -16.43 -5.63
N MET A 130 -5.59 -16.00 -6.76
CA MET A 130 -5.93 -16.89 -7.87
C MET A 130 -4.71 -17.37 -8.64
N LEU A 131 -3.69 -16.53 -8.78
CA LEU A 131 -2.46 -16.83 -9.54
C LEU A 131 -1.45 -17.62 -8.70
N GLU A 132 -1.23 -17.18 -7.47
CA GLU A 132 -0.22 -17.72 -6.56
C GLU A 132 -0.77 -18.82 -5.64
N GLY A 133 -2.11 -18.95 -5.51
CA GLY A 133 -2.73 -19.95 -4.65
C GLY A 133 -2.55 -19.69 -3.14
N ARG A 134 -2.11 -18.49 -2.76
CA ARG A 134 -1.88 -18.03 -1.38
C ARG A 134 -2.17 -16.53 -1.24
N LEU A 135 -2.33 -16.06 -0.01
CA LEU A 135 -2.35 -14.63 0.29
C LEU A 135 -0.96 -13.99 0.06
N PRO A 136 -0.90 -12.67 -0.21
CA PRO A 136 0.36 -11.95 -0.29
C PRO A 136 1.17 -12.14 1.00
N ASN A 137 2.46 -12.38 0.86
CA ASN A 137 3.37 -12.45 2.00
C ASN A 137 3.76 -11.03 2.46
N ASN A 138 4.47 -10.94 3.60
CA ASN A 138 5.00 -9.68 4.12
C ASN A 138 3.92 -8.60 4.38
N LEU A 139 2.72 -9.03 4.78
CA LEU A 139 1.66 -8.13 5.21
C LEU A 139 2.07 -7.43 6.51
N GLU A 140 1.61 -6.19 6.72
CA GLU A 140 2.02 -5.35 7.85
C GLU A 140 1.07 -5.53 9.04
N SER A 141 1.59 -5.95 10.19
CA SER A 141 0.83 -5.94 11.44
C SER A 141 0.61 -4.50 11.88
N LEU A 142 -0.62 -4.12 12.23
CA LEU A 142 -0.94 -2.77 12.71
C LEU A 142 -0.45 -2.52 14.17
N MET A 143 0.64 -3.16 14.59
CA MET A 143 1.18 -3.10 15.94
C MET A 143 2.69 -2.90 15.93
N ALA A 144 3.21 -2.42 17.06
CA ALA A 144 4.62 -2.42 17.39
C ALA A 144 4.91 -3.49 18.45
N THR A 145 6.07 -4.12 18.38
CA THR A 145 6.48 -5.20 19.29
C THR A 145 8.00 -5.20 19.41
N THR A 146 8.54 -5.68 20.55
CA THR A 146 9.97 -5.95 20.65
C THR A 146 10.31 -7.16 19.78
N PRO A 147 11.35 -7.11 18.93
CA PRO A 147 11.83 -8.29 18.20
C PRO A 147 12.60 -9.23 19.14
N ALA A 148 12.33 -10.54 19.07
CA ALA A 148 13.11 -11.58 19.74
C ALA A 148 13.93 -12.38 18.73
N GLY A 149 15.22 -12.56 19.03
CA GLY A 149 16.14 -13.33 18.18
C GLY A 149 16.37 -12.72 16.81
N ALA A 150 16.35 -11.38 16.70
CA ALA A 150 16.47 -10.70 15.41
C ALA A 150 17.79 -11.02 14.70
N THR A 151 17.72 -11.50 13.45
CA THR A 151 18.86 -11.73 12.56
C THR A 151 18.72 -10.94 11.28
N TYR A 152 19.83 -10.39 10.79
CA TYR A 152 19.85 -9.71 9.49
C TYR A 152 20.03 -10.74 8.37
N GLU A 153 19.10 -10.73 7.41
CA GLU A 153 19.10 -11.60 6.25
C GLU A 153 19.50 -10.80 5.01
N ALA A 154 20.75 -10.99 4.56
CA ALA A 154 21.33 -10.20 3.46
C ALA A 154 20.59 -10.38 2.13
N ALA A 155 19.94 -11.53 1.90
CA ALA A 155 19.14 -11.78 0.71
C ALA A 155 17.87 -10.90 0.65
N MET A 156 17.31 -10.55 1.82
CA MET A 156 16.12 -9.72 1.93
C MET A 156 16.43 -8.24 2.20
N LEU A 157 17.71 -7.92 2.50
CA LEU A 157 18.14 -6.60 2.98
C LEU A 157 17.29 -6.15 4.17
N ASP A 158 17.02 -7.07 5.08
CA ASP A 158 16.05 -6.88 6.16
C ASP A 158 16.39 -7.75 7.38
N SER A 159 15.79 -7.43 8.52
CA SER A 159 15.87 -8.25 9.72
C SER A 159 14.67 -9.18 9.85
N THR A 160 14.91 -10.43 10.22
CA THR A 160 13.87 -11.41 10.60
C THR A 160 13.95 -11.70 12.08
N GLY A 161 12.84 -12.14 12.69
CA GLY A 161 12.82 -12.57 14.08
C GLY A 161 11.44 -13.06 14.50
N THR A 162 11.22 -13.15 15.80
CA THR A 162 9.91 -13.48 16.40
C THR A 162 9.42 -12.34 17.29
N GLN A 163 8.21 -12.45 17.84
CA GLN A 163 7.71 -11.49 18.83
C GLN A 163 8.37 -11.74 20.18
N GLY A 164 8.91 -10.67 20.78
CA GLY A 164 9.61 -10.69 22.06
C GLY A 164 8.85 -10.00 23.21
N GLY A 165 7.61 -9.55 23.00
CA GLY A 165 6.82 -8.85 24.00
C GLY A 165 6.65 -7.35 23.73
N ASN A 166 6.03 -6.66 24.69
CA ASN A 166 5.72 -5.22 24.68
C ASN A 166 4.82 -4.79 23.51
N GLU A 167 3.87 -5.64 23.14
CA GLU A 167 2.94 -5.42 22.05
C GLU A 167 2.10 -4.18 22.33
N ALA A 168 2.20 -3.21 21.44
CA ALA A 168 1.49 -1.95 21.53
C ALA A 168 0.90 -1.60 20.16
N LYS A 169 -0.19 -0.82 20.16
CA LYS A 169 -0.72 -0.29 18.89
C LYS A 169 0.35 0.64 18.31
N ALA A 170 0.57 0.56 17.00
CA ALA A 170 1.54 1.44 16.37
C ALA A 170 1.09 2.90 16.52
N ALA A 171 1.97 3.78 17.01
CA ALA A 171 1.65 5.18 17.27
C ALA A 171 1.30 5.98 16.00
N CYS A 172 1.67 5.48 14.82
CA CYS A 172 1.31 6.07 13.53
C CYS A 172 -0.15 5.81 13.12
N LEU A 173 -0.92 4.99 13.88
CA LEU A 173 -2.32 4.73 13.56
C LEU A 173 -3.24 5.87 13.98
N GLY A 174 -4.11 6.29 13.06
CA GLY A 174 -5.20 7.20 13.38
C GLY A 174 -6.12 6.63 14.46
N SER A 175 -6.56 7.49 15.39
CA SER A 175 -7.34 7.10 16.58
C SER A 175 -8.62 6.31 16.26
N LYS A 176 -9.24 6.56 15.09
CA LYS A 176 -10.43 5.81 14.63
C LYS A 176 -10.10 4.36 14.29
N VAL A 177 -9.02 4.13 13.55
CA VAL A 177 -8.57 2.77 13.17
C VAL A 177 -8.07 2.05 14.42
N ALA A 178 -7.24 2.70 15.23
CA ALA A 178 -6.72 2.13 16.47
C ALA A 178 -7.84 1.67 17.44
N LYS A 179 -9.00 2.35 17.47
CA LYS A 179 -10.15 1.94 18.30
C LYS A 179 -10.91 0.73 17.77
N LYS A 180 -10.77 0.39 16.49
CA LYS A 180 -11.44 -0.78 15.87
C LYS A 180 -10.73 -2.10 16.15
N PHE A 181 -9.52 -2.06 16.71
CA PHE A 181 -8.72 -3.23 16.99
C PHE A 181 -8.31 -3.30 18.45
N THR A 182 -8.07 -4.53 18.92
CA THR A 182 -7.47 -4.88 20.19
C THR A 182 -6.32 -5.84 19.93
N ILE A 183 -5.24 -5.74 20.71
CA ILE A 183 -4.15 -6.72 20.62
C ILE A 183 -4.62 -7.95 21.39
N ALA A 184 -4.61 -9.10 20.72
CA ALA A 184 -5.00 -10.36 21.32
C ALA A 184 -4.08 -11.49 20.87
N VAL A 185 -3.89 -12.46 21.76
CA VAL A 185 -3.14 -13.69 21.50
C VAL A 185 -4.01 -14.60 20.64
N LEU A 186 -3.48 -15.05 19.51
CA LEU A 186 -4.11 -16.07 18.68
C LEU A 186 -3.87 -17.46 19.27
N THR A 187 -4.84 -18.35 19.10
CA THR A 187 -4.70 -19.77 19.41
C THR A 187 -3.78 -20.46 18.40
N ASP A 188 -3.21 -21.60 18.78
CA ASP A 188 -2.30 -22.37 17.92
C ASP A 188 -2.96 -22.77 16.59
N ASP A 189 -4.26 -23.15 16.61
CA ASP A 189 -5.03 -23.46 15.41
C ASP A 189 -5.19 -22.23 14.50
N GLN A 190 -5.42 -21.05 15.09
CA GLN A 190 -5.52 -19.79 14.33
C GLN A 190 -4.17 -19.40 13.72
N ILE A 191 -3.07 -19.63 14.43
CA ILE A 191 -1.71 -19.45 13.92
C ILE A 191 -1.47 -20.41 12.74
N GLY A 192 -1.84 -21.68 12.89
CA GLY A 192 -1.75 -22.69 11.82
C GLY A 192 -2.55 -22.31 10.57
N ASN A 193 -3.79 -21.82 10.76
CA ASN A 193 -4.62 -21.32 9.66
C ASN A 193 -4.00 -20.11 8.96
N LEU A 194 -3.43 -19.16 9.71
CA LEU A 194 -2.74 -17.99 9.15
C LEU A 194 -1.51 -18.40 8.34
N LYS A 195 -0.67 -19.29 8.86
CA LYS A 195 0.48 -19.84 8.11
C LYS A 195 0.03 -20.49 6.81
N SER A 196 -1.00 -21.33 6.88
CA SER A 196 -1.54 -22.05 5.71
C SER A 196 -2.15 -21.12 4.67
N ALA A 197 -2.60 -19.92 5.07
CA ALA A 197 -3.13 -18.93 4.14
C ALA A 197 -2.01 -18.13 3.43
N LEU A 198 -0.84 -17.99 4.05
CA LEU A 198 0.32 -17.26 3.51
C LEU A 198 1.28 -18.12 2.69
N VAL A 199 1.21 -19.44 2.85
CA VAL A 199 2.01 -20.42 2.10
C VAL A 199 1.10 -21.15 1.13
N ASP A 200 1.48 -21.26 -0.14
CA ASP A 200 0.81 -22.23 -1.01
C ASP A 200 1.40 -23.62 -0.71
N GLY A 201 0.58 -24.68 -0.73
CA GLY A 201 1.03 -26.04 -0.40
C GLY A 201 2.12 -26.63 -1.32
N LYS A 202 2.70 -25.83 -2.23
CA LYS A 202 3.74 -26.20 -3.19
C LYS A 202 5.00 -25.33 -3.07
N SER A 203 4.97 -24.25 -2.30
CA SER A 203 6.00 -23.21 -2.28
C SER A 203 6.92 -23.32 -1.07
N THR A 204 8.19 -23.06 -1.31
CA THR A 204 9.25 -22.98 -0.30
C THR A 204 9.35 -21.59 0.34
N VAL A 205 8.42 -20.67 0.01
CA VAL A 205 8.42 -19.31 0.54
C VAL A 205 7.99 -19.34 2.00
N ALA A 206 8.88 -18.87 2.88
CA ALA A 206 8.62 -18.77 4.30
C ALA A 206 7.52 -17.71 4.59
N PRO A 207 6.54 -18.00 5.46
CA PRO A 207 5.48 -17.05 5.79
C PRO A 207 5.98 -15.97 6.74
N TYR A 208 5.83 -14.71 6.32
CA TYR A 208 6.25 -13.53 7.05
C TYR A 208 5.11 -12.54 7.23
N ILE A 209 5.07 -11.92 8.42
CA ILE A 209 4.30 -10.70 8.68
C ILE A 209 5.27 -9.64 9.17
N ARG A 210 5.16 -8.42 8.67
CA ARG A 210 6.00 -7.32 9.11
C ARG A 210 5.43 -6.71 10.38
N ALA A 211 6.28 -6.37 11.34
CA ALA A 211 5.90 -5.59 12.50
C ALA A 211 6.87 -4.44 12.70
N ILE A 212 6.43 -3.42 13.41
CA ILE A 212 7.30 -2.32 13.82
C ILE A 212 8.00 -2.69 15.13
N ASP A 213 9.29 -2.39 15.25
CA ASP A 213 9.96 -2.41 16.54
C ASP A 213 9.29 -1.41 17.50
N VAL A 214 9.03 -1.83 18.74
CA VAL A 214 8.47 -0.96 19.79
C VAL A 214 9.43 0.17 20.18
N VAL A 215 10.73 0.04 19.91
CA VAL A 215 11.69 1.14 20.08
C VAL A 215 11.33 2.27 19.12
N GLY A 216 11.15 3.47 19.65
CA GLY A 216 10.58 4.59 18.90
C GLY A 216 9.06 4.70 19.05
N ASN A 217 8.34 3.72 19.58
CA ASN A 217 6.88 3.82 19.66
C ASN A 217 6.44 4.87 20.69
N GLY A 218 5.74 5.92 20.23
CA GLY A 218 5.53 7.14 21.01
C GLY A 218 6.77 8.03 21.00
N ASN A 219 7.04 8.76 22.08
CA ASN A 219 8.08 9.81 22.12
C ASN A 219 9.49 9.32 22.50
N ASN A 220 9.77 8.01 22.42
CA ASN A 220 11.01 7.42 22.95
C ASN A 220 11.86 6.83 21.82
N GLY A 221 12.83 7.59 21.31
CA GLY A 221 13.85 7.07 20.37
C GLY A 221 14.87 6.14 21.05
N GLY A 222 15.74 5.54 20.25
CA GLY A 222 16.81 4.67 20.75
C GLY A 222 17.47 3.82 19.67
N ASP A 223 18.42 3.00 20.10
CA ASP A 223 19.09 2.03 19.23
C ASP A 223 18.19 0.82 18.99
N LEU A 224 18.12 0.40 17.74
CA LEU A 224 17.34 -0.76 17.34
C LEU A 224 18.16 -2.04 17.51
N THR A 225 17.47 -3.10 17.93
CA THR A 225 18.06 -4.46 17.91
C THR A 225 18.09 -5.02 16.48
N ILE A 226 17.14 -4.59 15.65
CA ILE A 226 17.09 -4.89 14.22
C ILE A 226 18.10 -4.02 13.45
N LYS A 227 18.66 -4.59 12.39
CA LYS A 227 19.64 -3.89 11.54
C LYS A 227 18.94 -3.21 10.38
N GLY A 228 19.59 -2.16 9.86
CA GLY A 228 19.14 -1.51 8.65
C GLY A 228 19.35 -2.34 7.40
N ALA A 229 18.82 -1.86 6.27
CA ALA A 229 18.93 -2.53 4.97
C ALA A 229 20.38 -2.69 4.46
N ASP A 230 21.35 -1.98 5.06
CA ASP A 230 22.78 -2.08 4.81
C ASP A 230 23.49 -3.08 5.75
N GLY A 231 22.73 -3.76 6.61
CA GLY A 231 23.23 -4.70 7.60
C GLY A 231 23.94 -4.04 8.79
N GLN A 232 23.86 -2.72 8.94
CA GLN A 232 24.44 -1.99 10.06
C GLN A 232 23.40 -1.68 11.15
N PRO A 233 23.84 -1.45 12.41
CA PRO A 233 22.95 -0.95 13.44
C PRO A 233 22.30 0.38 13.04
N ALA A 234 21.04 0.56 13.39
CA ALA A 234 20.31 1.80 13.15
C ALA A 234 19.81 2.37 14.49
N SER A 235 19.93 3.69 14.63
CA SER A 235 19.35 4.44 15.75
C SER A 235 18.24 5.31 15.23
N VAL A 236 17.18 5.44 16.00
CA VAL A 236 15.93 6.02 15.51
C VAL A 236 15.26 6.96 16.50
N GLY A 237 14.49 7.91 15.97
CA GLY A 237 13.60 8.77 16.76
C GLY A 237 12.22 8.15 16.99
N SER A 238 11.31 8.97 17.51
CA SER A 238 9.88 8.65 17.69
C SER A 238 9.20 8.21 16.39
N ILE A 239 8.28 7.26 16.47
CA ILE A 239 7.45 6.80 15.34
C ILE A 239 6.54 7.93 14.86
N GLY A 240 6.08 8.79 15.77
CA GLY A 240 5.28 9.96 15.42
C GLY A 240 6.04 10.97 14.55
N ASP A 241 7.37 10.96 14.63
CA ASP A 241 8.26 11.87 13.90
C ASP A 241 8.85 11.22 12.64
N ILE A 242 8.33 10.07 12.19
CA ILE A 242 8.81 9.42 10.97
C ILE A 242 8.58 10.37 9.79
N THR A 243 9.65 10.64 9.04
CA THR A 243 9.63 11.62 7.93
C THR A 243 8.67 11.20 6.82
N ILE A 244 8.52 9.89 6.60
CA ILE A 244 7.62 9.30 5.61
C ILE A 244 6.84 8.18 6.30
N PRO A 245 5.65 8.45 6.88
CA PRO A 245 4.89 7.50 7.69
C PRO A 245 4.64 6.15 7.01
N MET A 246 4.52 6.13 5.69
CA MET A 246 4.31 4.90 4.92
C MET A 246 5.54 4.00 4.84
N MET A 247 6.73 4.52 5.21
CA MET A 247 7.95 3.73 5.37
C MET A 247 8.15 3.26 6.82
N ALA A 248 7.11 3.28 7.67
CA ALA A 248 7.25 2.85 9.06
C ALA A 248 7.61 1.35 9.17
N PHE A 249 7.11 0.51 8.27
CA PHE A 249 7.37 -0.93 8.22
C PHE A 249 8.54 -1.33 7.31
N ASP A 250 9.24 -0.34 6.75
CA ASP A 250 10.47 -0.59 5.99
C ASP A 250 11.61 -0.94 6.95
N ALA A 251 12.61 -1.67 6.45
CA ALA A 251 13.84 -1.87 7.19
C ALA A 251 14.43 -0.50 7.59
N PRO A 252 14.97 -0.36 8.81
CA PRO A 252 15.62 0.88 9.25
C PRO A 252 16.67 1.34 8.23
N ARG A 253 16.84 2.65 8.08
CA ARG A 253 17.92 3.20 7.26
C ARG A 253 18.89 3.97 8.13
N PRO A 254 20.21 3.76 7.98
CA PRO A 254 21.20 4.58 8.68
C PRO A 254 21.12 6.03 8.19
N GLY A 255 21.40 6.99 9.08
CA GLY A 255 21.47 8.42 8.76
C GLY A 255 20.63 9.29 9.70
N SER A 256 20.54 10.57 9.37
CA SER A 256 19.82 11.57 10.18
C SER A 256 18.29 11.57 9.96
N ALA A 257 17.80 10.86 8.94
CA ALA A 257 16.39 10.83 8.61
C ALA A 257 15.68 9.70 9.39
N ASN A 258 14.59 10.05 10.05
CA ASN A 258 13.84 9.14 10.89
C ASN A 258 12.94 8.22 10.04
N ARG A 259 13.46 7.07 9.58
CA ARG A 259 12.80 6.19 8.58
C ARG A 259 12.99 4.71 8.91
N GLY A 260 11.95 3.90 8.66
CA GLY A 260 12.00 2.45 8.81
C GLY A 260 12.08 1.98 10.26
N ARG A 261 11.18 1.09 10.64
CA ARG A 261 11.19 0.35 11.93
C ARG A 261 10.75 -1.09 11.76
N GLY A 262 10.54 -1.51 10.52
CA GLY A 262 9.99 -2.80 10.23
C GLY A 262 11.03 -3.89 10.36
N PHE A 263 10.55 -5.04 10.78
CA PHE A 263 11.24 -6.31 10.63
C PHE A 263 10.21 -7.38 10.28
N ALA A 264 10.65 -8.47 9.65
CA ALA A 264 9.81 -9.60 9.32
C ALA A 264 9.71 -10.56 10.52
N ILE A 265 8.49 -10.83 10.97
CA ILE A 265 8.21 -11.93 11.89
C ILE A 265 8.17 -13.23 11.07
N ASP A 266 9.10 -14.13 11.34
CA ASP A 266 9.11 -15.47 10.77
C ASP A 266 8.01 -16.31 11.42
N LEU A 267 6.89 -16.47 10.71
CA LEU A 267 5.79 -17.27 11.19
C LEU A 267 6.11 -18.76 11.15
N ALA A 268 7.08 -19.23 10.36
CA ALA A 268 7.47 -20.64 10.38
C ALA A 268 7.91 -21.05 11.80
N SER A 269 8.66 -20.17 12.46
CA SER A 269 9.21 -20.36 13.81
C SER A 269 8.23 -20.07 14.96
N VAL A 270 7.04 -19.51 14.69
CA VAL A 270 6.06 -19.14 15.75
C VAL A 270 4.93 -20.17 15.83
N ASN A 271 4.84 -20.94 16.92
CA ASN A 271 3.80 -21.96 17.07
C ASN A 271 2.71 -21.61 18.08
N THR A 272 3.01 -20.71 19.04
CA THR A 272 2.12 -20.33 20.13
C THR A 272 2.32 -18.86 20.45
N GLY A 273 1.33 -18.22 21.07
CA GLY A 273 1.53 -16.90 21.69
C GLY A 273 1.66 -15.73 20.72
N LEU A 274 1.40 -15.93 19.42
CA LEU A 274 1.41 -14.85 18.43
C LEU A 274 0.31 -13.84 18.77
N GLN A 275 0.69 -12.60 19.01
CA GLN A 275 -0.23 -11.49 19.20
C GLN A 275 -0.38 -10.70 17.91
N LEU A 276 -1.61 -10.38 17.53
CA LEU A 276 -1.90 -9.51 16.39
C LEU A 276 -3.05 -8.56 16.72
N MET A 277 -3.27 -7.60 15.82
CA MET A 277 -4.40 -6.68 15.88
C MET A 277 -5.67 -7.40 15.45
N VAL A 278 -6.49 -7.77 16.43
CA VAL A 278 -7.77 -8.46 16.24
C VAL A 278 -8.91 -7.44 16.30
N TRP A 279 -9.96 -7.62 15.51
CA TRP A 279 -11.12 -6.74 15.53
C TRP A 279 -11.71 -6.65 16.95
N ALA A 280 -12.00 -5.43 17.39
CA ALA A 280 -12.37 -5.16 18.77
C ALA A 280 -13.65 -5.90 19.17
N GLY A 281 -13.66 -6.48 20.38
CA GLY A 281 -14.77 -7.27 20.90
C GLY A 281 -14.68 -8.77 20.62
N GLN A 282 -13.68 -9.22 19.86
CA GLN A 282 -13.37 -10.65 19.69
C GLN A 282 -12.41 -11.14 20.77
N VAL A 283 -12.65 -12.37 21.25
CA VAL A 283 -11.76 -13.10 22.14
C VAL A 283 -11.31 -14.37 21.40
N PRO A 284 -10.07 -14.41 20.86
CA PRO A 284 -9.65 -15.51 19.99
C PRO A 284 -9.74 -16.91 20.64
N ALA A 285 -9.53 -17.01 21.95
CA ALA A 285 -9.64 -18.27 22.69
C ALA A 285 -11.09 -18.80 22.81
N THR A 286 -12.08 -17.92 22.71
CA THR A 286 -13.51 -18.26 22.81
C THR A 286 -14.30 -17.43 21.79
N PRO A 287 -14.14 -17.71 20.49
CA PRO A 287 -14.75 -16.90 19.46
C PRO A 287 -16.28 -17.05 19.50
N VAL A 288 -16.98 -15.92 19.51
CA VAL A 288 -18.45 -15.86 19.48
C VAL A 288 -18.93 -15.32 18.14
N PRO A 289 -20.13 -15.71 17.67
CA PRO A 289 -20.73 -15.12 16.48
C PRO A 289 -20.84 -13.60 16.59
N LEU A 290 -20.23 -12.87 15.65
CA LEU A 290 -20.32 -11.41 15.59
C LEU A 290 -20.86 -10.94 14.23
N TYR A 291 -21.62 -9.85 14.27
CA TYR A 291 -22.21 -9.23 13.08
C TYR A 291 -21.15 -8.83 12.04
N ASP A 292 -20.01 -8.31 12.50
CA ASP A 292 -18.95 -7.84 11.60
C ASP A 292 -18.31 -8.99 10.80
N ASN A 293 -18.25 -10.21 11.35
CA ASN A 293 -17.78 -11.40 10.63
C ASN A 293 -18.70 -11.74 9.46
N VAL A 294 -20.01 -11.75 9.71
CA VAL A 294 -21.02 -12.05 8.68
C VAL A 294 -20.98 -10.98 7.58
N LYS A 295 -20.79 -9.72 7.98
CA LYS A 295 -20.73 -8.59 7.05
C LYS A 295 -19.57 -8.69 6.06
N VAL A 296 -18.43 -9.24 6.48
CA VAL A 296 -17.28 -9.48 5.60
C VAL A 296 -17.32 -10.85 4.92
N GLY A 297 -18.42 -11.61 5.07
CA GLY A 297 -18.58 -12.94 4.47
C GLY A 297 -17.76 -14.04 5.13
N ALA A 298 -17.22 -13.81 6.32
CA ALA A 298 -16.46 -14.80 7.08
C ALA A 298 -17.40 -15.75 7.86
N ASN A 299 -16.84 -16.86 8.35
CA ASN A 299 -17.51 -17.68 9.35
C ASN A 299 -17.90 -16.80 10.56
N PRO A 300 -19.13 -16.89 11.11
CA PRO A 300 -19.55 -16.09 12.25
C PRO A 300 -18.59 -16.14 13.44
N THR A 301 -17.92 -17.26 13.68
CA THR A 301 -16.94 -17.46 14.76
C THR A 301 -15.49 -17.30 14.31
N ALA A 302 -15.22 -16.76 13.12
CA ALA A 302 -13.86 -16.42 12.69
C ALA A 302 -13.24 -15.36 13.61
N VAL A 303 -11.91 -15.31 13.65
CA VAL A 303 -11.18 -14.18 14.24
C VAL A 303 -10.71 -13.30 13.10
N LEU A 304 -11.11 -12.03 13.13
CA LEU A 304 -10.75 -11.04 12.12
C LEU A 304 -9.45 -10.37 12.54
N VAL A 305 -8.40 -10.57 11.75
CA VAL A 305 -7.08 -9.95 11.96
C VAL A 305 -6.91 -8.80 10.99
N GLY A 306 -6.50 -7.64 11.50
CA GLY A 306 -6.18 -6.47 10.71
C GLY A 306 -4.72 -6.46 10.29
N LEU A 307 -4.48 -6.55 8.98
CA LEU A 307 -3.16 -6.42 8.37
C LEU A 307 -3.18 -5.33 7.29
N GLY A 308 -2.07 -4.61 7.18
CA GLY A 308 -1.79 -3.63 6.14
C GLY A 308 -1.07 -4.25 4.94
N ILE A 309 -1.08 -3.51 3.83
CA ILE A 309 -0.33 -3.84 2.62
C ILE A 309 0.75 -2.77 2.46
N GLY A 310 2.01 -3.21 2.54
CA GLY A 310 3.19 -2.37 2.47
C GLY A 310 4.02 -2.55 1.22
N ASN A 311 5.06 -1.72 1.08
CA ASN A 311 6.02 -1.79 -0.02
C ASN A 311 6.71 -3.16 -0.16
N TYR A 312 6.88 -3.87 0.96
CA TYR A 312 7.52 -5.18 1.02
C TYR A 312 6.56 -6.35 0.79
N SER A 313 5.25 -6.09 0.68
CA SER A 313 4.30 -7.16 0.37
C SER A 313 4.49 -7.63 -1.07
N ASP A 314 4.39 -8.93 -1.30
CA ASP A 314 4.55 -9.55 -2.63
C ASP A 314 3.62 -8.97 -3.70
N VAL A 315 2.47 -8.42 -3.26
CA VAL A 315 1.48 -7.78 -4.15
C VAL A 315 1.90 -6.36 -4.59
N VAL A 316 2.85 -5.74 -3.89
CA VAL A 316 3.34 -4.39 -4.14
C VAL A 316 4.73 -4.39 -4.75
N SER A 317 5.67 -5.15 -4.15
CA SER A 317 7.09 -5.08 -4.47
C SER A 317 7.39 -5.44 -5.92
N THR A 318 8.24 -4.64 -6.57
CA THR A 318 8.75 -4.92 -7.92
C THR A 318 10.08 -5.69 -7.92
N SER A 319 10.79 -5.82 -6.80
CA SER A 319 12.03 -6.59 -6.71
C SER A 319 12.63 -6.58 -5.30
N GLY A 320 12.97 -7.77 -4.79
CA GLY A 320 13.79 -7.97 -3.59
C GLY A 320 14.09 -9.44 -3.38
N ASP A 321 13.11 -10.31 -3.58
CA ASP A 321 13.34 -11.75 -3.69
C ASP A 321 13.68 -12.09 -5.15
N SER A 322 14.83 -12.72 -5.37
CA SER A 322 15.29 -13.19 -6.69
C SER A 322 14.59 -14.50 -7.10
N GLY A 323 13.35 -14.69 -6.68
CA GLY A 323 12.54 -15.88 -6.94
C GLY A 323 11.29 -15.54 -7.73
N THR A 324 11.34 -15.77 -9.04
CA THR A 324 10.23 -16.31 -9.85
C THR A 324 8.80 -16.05 -9.35
N GLY A 325 8.28 -14.85 -9.59
CA GLY A 325 6.90 -14.46 -9.28
C GLY A 325 6.47 -13.27 -10.13
N GLN A 326 6.68 -13.36 -11.44
CA GLN A 326 6.16 -12.40 -12.42
C GLN A 326 4.65 -12.58 -12.57
N VAL A 327 3.86 -11.99 -11.66
CA VAL A 327 2.51 -11.58 -12.01
C VAL A 327 2.60 -10.23 -12.73
N GLY A 328 2.32 -10.27 -14.03
CA GLY A 328 2.48 -9.15 -14.95
C GLY A 328 1.80 -7.86 -14.46
N GLU A 329 2.59 -6.78 -14.41
CA GLU A 329 2.27 -5.35 -14.51
C GLU A 329 1.07 -4.72 -13.75
N SER A 330 0.23 -5.49 -13.04
CA SER A 330 -0.83 -4.99 -12.16
C SER A 330 -0.35 -4.89 -10.71
N ARG A 331 0.93 -4.54 -10.54
CA ARG A 331 1.53 -4.36 -9.21
C ARG A 331 1.08 -3.01 -8.66
N PHE A 332 0.77 -3.01 -7.38
CA PHE A 332 0.52 -1.80 -6.61
C PHE A 332 1.68 -0.78 -6.69
N ALA A 333 2.86 -1.16 -7.19
CA ALA A 333 4.05 -0.33 -7.37
C ALA A 333 3.83 1.08 -7.97
N HIS A 334 2.77 1.29 -8.78
CA HIS A 334 2.42 2.60 -9.34
C HIS A 334 1.13 3.21 -8.76
N ALA A 335 0.45 2.55 -7.84
CA ALA A 335 -0.60 3.20 -7.06
C ALA A 335 0.04 4.37 -6.29
N PRO A 336 -0.66 5.51 -6.14
CA PRO A 336 -0.14 6.66 -5.41
C PRO A 336 -0.10 6.35 -3.91
N PHE A 337 0.84 5.50 -3.50
CA PHE A 337 1.30 5.43 -2.10
C PHE A 337 2.01 6.73 -1.75
N TYR A 338 2.54 7.44 -2.73
CA TYR A 338 2.89 8.85 -2.60
C TYR A 338 1.73 9.67 -3.14
N GLY A 339 0.57 9.61 -2.48
CA GLY A 339 -0.50 10.58 -2.72
C GLY A 339 0.11 11.98 -2.63
N ALA A 340 -0.40 12.91 -3.44
CA ALA A 340 0.00 14.31 -3.44
C ALA A 340 -0.42 15.02 -2.14
N VAL A 341 0.00 14.48 -0.99
CA VAL A 341 -0.05 15.18 0.27
C VAL A 341 0.95 16.32 0.13
N ALA A 342 0.44 17.52 0.33
CA ALA A 342 1.25 18.70 0.19
C ALA A 342 2.41 18.63 1.20
N LYS A 343 3.53 19.26 0.86
CA LYS A 343 4.77 19.22 1.66
C LYS A 343 4.53 19.54 3.15
N ASN A 344 3.51 20.35 3.44
CA ASN A 344 3.04 20.77 4.77
C ASN A 344 2.13 19.77 5.52
N GLU A 345 1.70 18.67 4.92
CA GLU A 345 0.85 17.66 5.57
C GLU A 345 1.64 16.55 6.26
N TYR A 346 2.94 16.45 5.96
CA TYR A 346 3.87 15.71 6.81
C TYR A 346 4.45 16.66 7.86
N PRO A 347 4.55 16.25 9.14
CA PRO A 347 5.12 17.09 10.20
C PRO A 347 6.53 17.62 9.89
N ASN A 348 7.25 16.98 8.96
CA ASN A 348 8.68 17.19 8.73
C ASN A 348 9.09 17.25 7.24
N TYR A 349 8.25 17.79 6.33
CA TYR A 349 8.67 18.07 4.95
C TYR A 349 8.78 19.56 4.64
#